data_AF-A0A7Y3YS90-F1
#
_entry.id   AF-A0A7Y3YS90-F1
#
_cell.length_a   1.000
_cell.length_b   1.000
_cell.length_c   1.000
_cell.angle_alpha   90.00
_cell.angle_beta   90.00
_cell.angle_gamma   90.00
#
_symmetry.space_group_name_H-M   'P 1'
#
loop_
_entity.id
_entity.type
_entity.pdbx_description
1 polymer ?
#
loop_
_entity_poly.entity_id
_entity_poly.type
_entity_poly.pdbx_seq_one_letter_code
_entity_poly.pdbx_strand_id
1 'polypeptide(L)'
;AGDIQQSKMVLNTFSDSSSMLVGHLLYGFVPIEQGASSLDPNQLSACPFLDLEKSSEQPVDLYVISTFGSLPSPRMASILFILDILCQNTHIRNMVINCHDQEAYAIFETSTDLELLSKGNEIPFGGVKVFGKNYKYAQIRIKSESILSLKVISNILPFIQGYIQKLLKD
;
A
#
# COMPACT_ATOMS: atom_id res chain seq x y z
N ALA A 1 9.86 14.34 9.48
CA ALA A 1 10.46 14.31 8.13
C ALA A 1 11.87 13.69 8.15
N GLY A 2 12.77 14.11 9.06
CA GLY A 2 14.14 13.57 9.16
C GLY A 2 14.24 12.06 9.42
N ASP A 3 13.38 11.49 10.27
CA ASP A 3 13.43 10.06 10.62
C ASP A 3 12.94 9.13 9.48
N ILE A 4 12.15 9.65 8.54
CA ILE A 4 11.56 8.85 7.44
C ILE A 4 12.61 8.59 6.35
N GLN A 5 13.45 9.58 6.04
CA GLN A 5 14.54 9.44 5.07
C GLN A 5 15.67 8.52 5.58
N GLN A 6 15.94 8.49 6.89
CA GLN A 6 16.87 7.52 7.48
C GLN A 6 16.33 6.07 7.41
N SER A 7 15.02 5.90 7.31
CA SER A 7 14.35 4.59 7.37
C SER A 7 14.12 3.95 5.99
N LYS A 8 14.67 4.51 4.91
CA LYS A 8 14.51 4.01 3.52
C LYS A 8 13.04 3.86 3.07
N MET A 9 12.15 4.64 3.70
CA MET A 9 10.75 4.71 3.33
C MET A 9 10.54 5.85 2.33
N VAL A 10 9.53 5.71 1.48
CA VAL A 10 9.10 6.74 0.54
C VAL A 10 7.77 7.30 1.00
N LEU A 11 7.70 8.63 1.08
CA LEU A 11 6.50 9.38 1.42
C LEU A 11 6.12 10.32 0.27
N ASN A 12 5.01 10.02 -0.38
CA ASN A 12 4.35 10.93 -1.31
C ASN A 12 3.27 11.70 -0.54
N THR A 13 3.28 13.03 -0.64
CA THR A 13 2.26 13.90 -0.03
C THR A 13 1.50 14.65 -1.10
N PHE A 14 0.20 14.81 -0.90
CA PHE A 14 -0.69 15.57 -1.78
C PHE A 14 -1.23 16.76 -0.99
N SER A 15 -1.06 17.96 -1.52
CA SER A 15 -1.54 19.20 -0.91
C SER A 15 -2.52 19.92 -1.84
N ASP A 16 -3.48 20.62 -1.26
CA ASP A 16 -4.38 21.50 -2.01
C ASP A 16 -3.73 22.85 -2.36
N SER A 17 -4.48 23.72 -3.03
CA SER A 17 -4.05 25.08 -3.40
C SER A 17 -3.69 25.95 -2.19
N SER A 18 -4.17 25.61 -0.99
CA SER A 18 -3.86 26.30 0.26
C SER A 18 -2.65 25.69 0.97
N SER A 19 -1.93 24.77 0.32
CA SER A 19 -0.83 23.99 0.88
C SER A 19 -1.21 23.07 2.05
N MET A 20 -2.51 22.80 2.22
CA MET A 20 -2.99 21.88 3.26
C MET A 20 -2.84 20.43 2.79
N LEU A 21 -2.38 19.54 3.68
CA LEU A 21 -2.24 18.12 3.38
C LEU A 21 -3.63 17.49 3.16
N VAL A 22 -3.89 17.00 1.95
CA VAL A 22 -5.13 16.33 1.56
C VAL A 22 -4.96 14.85 1.27
N GLY A 23 -3.73 14.33 1.30
CA GLY A 23 -3.46 12.91 1.22
C GLY A 23 -1.99 12.55 1.35
N HIS A 24 -1.71 11.27 1.56
CA HIS A 24 -0.37 10.72 1.51
C HIS A 24 -0.35 9.25 1.09
N LEU A 25 0.80 8.80 0.63
CA LEU A 25 1.16 7.41 0.45
C LEU A 25 2.55 7.19 1.07
N LEU A 26 2.60 6.39 2.13
CA LEU A 26 3.82 5.99 2.82
C LEU A 26 4.05 4.50 2.56
N TYR A 27 5.21 4.16 2.00
CA TYR A 27 5.55 2.79 1.67
C TYR A 27 7.06 2.54 1.75
N GLY A 28 7.44 1.27 1.72
CA GLY A 28 8.82 0.82 1.62
C GLY A 28 8.90 -0.58 1.05
N PHE A 29 10.13 -1.08 0.89
CA PHE A 29 10.39 -2.42 0.36
C PHE A 29 10.97 -3.28 1.47
N VAL A 30 10.53 -4.53 1.56
CA VAL A 30 11.00 -5.48 2.57
C VAL A 30 11.34 -6.82 1.91
N PRO A 31 12.17 -7.67 2.52
CA PRO A 31 12.41 -9.01 1.97
C PRO A 31 11.09 -9.79 1.86
N ILE A 32 11.03 -10.77 0.96
CA ILE A 32 9.85 -11.64 0.86
C ILE A 32 9.57 -12.39 2.17
N GLU A 33 8.31 -12.78 2.38
CA GLU A 33 7.88 -13.70 3.44
C GLU A 33 8.14 -13.21 4.88
N GLN A 34 8.21 -11.89 5.08
CA GLN A 34 8.23 -11.32 6.44
C GLN A 34 7.00 -11.75 7.26
N GLY A 35 7.23 -12.19 8.49
CA GLY A 35 6.14 -12.51 9.42
C GLY A 35 5.41 -11.25 9.88
N ALA A 36 4.17 -11.41 10.34
CA ALA A 36 3.36 -10.34 10.91
C ALA A 36 4.09 -9.47 11.96
N SER A 37 4.97 -10.08 12.76
CA SER A 37 5.70 -9.39 13.83
C SER A 37 6.80 -8.46 13.33
N SER A 38 7.36 -8.68 12.13
CA SER A 38 8.40 -7.82 11.57
C SER A 38 7.84 -6.64 10.76
N LEU A 39 6.53 -6.59 10.55
CA LEU A 39 5.81 -5.53 9.83
C LEU A 39 4.76 -4.85 10.74
N ASP A 40 5.12 -4.58 12.00
CA ASP A 40 4.23 -3.87 12.93
C ASP A 40 4.15 -2.37 12.57
N PRO A 41 2.97 -1.85 12.20
CA PRO A 41 2.82 -0.44 11.87
C PRO A 41 3.15 0.52 13.03
N ASN A 42 3.21 0.03 14.28
CA ASN A 42 3.61 0.82 15.44
C ASN A 42 5.12 0.80 15.71
N GLN A 43 5.89 -0.03 14.99
CA GLN A 43 7.35 -0.19 15.17
C GLN A 43 8.10 -0.10 13.84
N LEU A 44 7.81 0.95 13.06
CA LEU A 44 8.40 1.15 11.72
C LEU A 44 9.93 1.19 11.73
N SER A 45 10.56 1.69 12.80
CA SER A 45 12.02 1.73 12.92
C SER A 45 12.66 0.34 13.03
N ALA A 46 11.90 -0.68 13.43
CA ALA A 46 12.34 -2.06 13.52
C ALA A 46 12.04 -2.87 12.24
N CYS A 47 11.29 -2.29 11.29
CA CYS A 47 10.96 -2.96 10.03
C CYS A 47 12.21 -3.07 9.14
N PRO A 48 12.42 -4.21 8.46
CA PRO A 48 13.62 -4.47 7.67
C PRO A 48 13.56 -3.80 6.29
N PHE A 49 13.45 -2.47 6.25
CA PHE A 49 13.34 -1.74 4.99
C PHE A 49 14.63 -1.83 4.15
N LEU A 50 14.43 -2.12 2.87
CA LEU A 50 15.47 -2.26 1.86
C LEU A 50 15.69 -0.96 1.10
N ASP A 51 16.92 -0.81 0.62
CA ASP A 51 17.30 0.29 -0.28
C ASP A 51 17.20 -0.23 -1.71
N LEU A 52 16.18 0.22 -2.44
CA LEU A 52 15.91 -0.25 -3.80
C LEU A 52 17.08 0.04 -4.76
N GLU A 53 17.79 1.16 -4.56
CA GLU A 53 18.92 1.54 -5.40
C GLU A 53 20.09 0.53 -5.30
N LYS A 54 20.12 -0.29 -4.25
CA LYS A 54 21.19 -1.27 -3.99
C LYS A 54 20.78 -2.72 -4.17
N SER A 55 19.50 -3.00 -4.43
CA SER A 55 18.91 -4.35 -4.33
C SER A 55 18.13 -4.78 -5.58
N SER A 56 18.38 -4.16 -6.73
CA SER A 56 17.55 -4.22 -7.97
C SER A 56 17.27 -5.61 -8.56
N GLU A 57 17.88 -6.69 -8.05
CA GLU A 57 17.75 -8.04 -8.59
C GLU A 57 17.09 -9.05 -7.64
N GLN A 58 16.92 -8.71 -6.35
CA GLN A 58 16.33 -9.65 -5.40
C GLN A 58 14.80 -9.50 -5.33
N PRO A 59 14.04 -10.61 -5.23
CA PRO A 59 12.62 -10.55 -4.96
C PRO A 59 12.32 -9.82 -3.65
N VAL A 60 11.34 -8.92 -3.66
CA VAL A 60 10.91 -8.13 -2.49
C VAL A 60 9.39 -8.07 -2.38
N ASP A 61 8.90 -7.70 -1.20
CA ASP A 61 7.52 -7.28 -0.98
C ASP A 61 7.44 -5.74 -0.91
N LEU A 62 6.41 -5.16 -1.52
CA LEU A 62 6.05 -3.75 -1.34
C LEU A 62 5.19 -3.63 -0.08
N TYR A 63 5.67 -2.94 0.94
CA TYR A 63 4.89 -2.67 2.14
C TYR A 63 4.26 -1.27 2.07
N VAL A 64 2.96 -1.21 1.80
CA VAL A 64 2.13 0.00 1.89
C VAL A 64 1.73 0.20 3.36
N ILE A 65 2.51 1.01 4.05
CA ILE A 65 2.40 1.24 5.49
C ILE A 65 1.14 2.05 5.80
N SER A 66 0.93 3.13 5.06
CA SER A 66 -0.19 4.04 5.27
C SER A 66 -0.56 4.75 3.98
N THR A 67 -1.85 4.83 3.72
CA THR A 67 -2.42 5.60 2.61
C THR A 67 -3.63 6.37 3.12
N PHE A 68 -3.73 7.64 2.74
CA PHE A 68 -4.83 8.52 3.13
C PHE A 68 -5.14 9.49 2.00
N GLY A 69 -6.41 9.84 1.85
CA GLY A 69 -6.82 10.94 0.99
C GLY A 69 -8.20 11.43 1.39
N SER A 70 -8.32 12.72 1.71
CA SER A 70 -9.60 13.37 2.03
C SER A 70 -10.46 13.63 0.80
N LEU A 71 -9.82 13.75 -0.37
CA LEU A 71 -10.46 13.98 -1.66
C LEU A 71 -10.38 12.73 -2.55
N PRO A 72 -11.25 12.58 -3.57
CA PRO A 72 -11.15 11.50 -4.54
C PRO A 72 -9.81 11.47 -5.31
N SER A 73 -9.28 12.63 -5.69
CA SER A 73 -8.07 12.73 -6.51
C SER A 73 -6.81 12.18 -5.81
N PRO A 74 -6.47 12.56 -4.56
CA PRO A 74 -5.35 11.96 -3.83
C PRO A 74 -5.51 10.46 -3.60
N ARG A 75 -6.74 9.99 -3.33
CA ARG A 75 -7.00 8.54 -3.20
C ARG A 75 -6.69 7.80 -4.50
N MET A 76 -7.15 8.34 -5.63
CA MET A 76 -6.87 7.76 -6.94
C MET A 76 -5.37 7.83 -7.27
N ALA A 77 -4.70 8.94 -6.96
CA ALA A 77 -3.27 9.09 -7.16
C ALA A 77 -2.49 8.02 -6.38
N SER A 78 -2.80 7.78 -5.10
CA SER A 78 -2.17 6.72 -4.31
C SER A 78 -2.35 5.33 -4.92
N ILE A 79 -3.56 5.01 -5.42
CA ILE A 79 -3.83 3.73 -6.09
C ILE A 79 -2.98 3.62 -7.36
N LEU A 80 -2.97 4.65 -8.21
CA LEU A 80 -2.19 4.63 -9.45
C LEU A 80 -0.69 4.57 -9.19
N PHE A 81 -0.17 5.24 -8.15
CA PHE A 81 1.24 5.09 -7.78
C PHE A 81 1.58 3.67 -7.34
N ILE A 82 0.74 3.04 -6.52
CA ILE A 82 0.93 1.64 -6.12
C ILE A 82 0.96 0.74 -7.36
N LEU A 83 -0.01 0.89 -8.25
CA LEU A 83 -0.09 0.08 -9.47
C LEU A 83 1.09 0.33 -10.42
N ASP A 84 1.55 1.58 -10.55
CA ASP A 84 2.73 1.91 -11.34
C ASP A 84 4.00 1.30 -10.75
N ILE A 85 4.18 1.37 -9.42
CA ILE A 85 5.29 0.71 -8.72
C ILE A 85 5.28 -0.80 -9.02
N LEU A 86 4.13 -1.46 -8.88
CA LEU A 86 4.01 -2.90 -9.17
C LEU A 86 4.30 -3.23 -10.64
N CYS A 87 3.88 -2.36 -11.57
CA CYS A 87 4.07 -2.55 -13.00
C CYS A 87 5.53 -2.35 -13.46
N GLN A 88 6.21 -1.33 -12.92
CA GLN A 88 7.59 -1.00 -13.29
C GLN A 88 8.62 -1.92 -12.62
N ASN A 89 8.26 -2.61 -11.54
CA ASN A 89 9.19 -3.39 -10.73
C ASN A 89 8.77 -4.85 -10.65
N THR A 90 9.12 -5.63 -11.67
CA THR A 90 8.73 -7.05 -11.82
C THR A 90 9.32 -7.98 -10.76
N HIS A 91 10.30 -7.53 -9.97
CA HIS A 91 10.86 -8.27 -8.85
C HIS A 91 10.02 -8.16 -7.57
N ILE A 92 9.02 -7.27 -7.53
CA ILE A 92 8.07 -7.19 -6.42
C ILE A 92 7.09 -8.37 -6.52
N ARG A 93 7.16 -9.29 -5.55
CA ARG A 93 6.32 -10.50 -5.55
C ARG A 93 4.97 -10.27 -4.92
N ASN A 94 4.92 -9.53 -3.82
CA ASN A 94 3.68 -9.24 -3.12
C ASN A 94 3.57 -7.77 -2.75
N MET A 95 2.32 -7.32 -2.59
CA MET A 95 1.98 -6.12 -1.86
C MET A 95 1.49 -6.53 -0.47
N VAL A 96 2.07 -5.93 0.56
CA VAL A 96 1.57 -5.96 1.94
C VAL A 96 0.91 -4.61 2.23
N ILE A 97 -0.31 -4.61 2.75
CA ILE A 97 -1.05 -3.37 3.05
C ILE A 97 -1.84 -3.51 4.35
N ASN A 98 -1.91 -2.40 5.10
CA ASN A 98 -2.80 -2.27 6.26
C ASN A 98 -4.15 -1.70 5.79
N CYS A 99 -5.18 -2.53 5.70
CA CYS A 99 -6.54 -2.08 5.41
C CYS A 99 -7.21 -1.57 6.69
N HIS A 100 -7.67 -0.32 6.67
CA HIS A 100 -8.33 0.31 7.83
C HIS A 100 -9.86 0.37 7.71
N ASP A 101 -10.40 0.07 6.54
CA ASP A 101 -11.83 0.06 6.26
C ASP A 101 -12.22 -1.18 5.43
N GLN A 102 -13.50 -1.54 5.54
CA GLN A 102 -14.04 -2.74 4.91
C GLN A 102 -14.03 -2.68 3.39
N GLU A 103 -14.20 -1.50 2.79
CA GLU A 103 -14.26 -1.34 1.33
C GLU A 103 -12.90 -1.66 0.71
N ALA A 104 -11.83 -1.11 1.29
CA ALA A 104 -10.46 -1.39 0.88
C ALA A 104 -10.11 -2.88 1.02
N TYR A 105 -10.52 -3.52 2.11
CA TYR A 105 -10.30 -4.95 2.33
C TYR A 105 -11.07 -5.81 1.31
N ALA A 106 -12.32 -5.46 1.02
CA ALA A 106 -13.20 -6.22 0.13
C ALA A 106 -12.70 -6.27 -1.33
N ILE A 107 -11.92 -5.26 -1.77
CA ILE A 107 -11.26 -5.27 -3.08
C ILE A 107 -10.39 -6.52 -3.24
N PHE A 108 -9.69 -6.91 -2.18
CA PHE A 108 -8.72 -7.99 -2.20
C PHE A 108 -9.25 -9.32 -1.65
N GLU A 109 -10.29 -9.28 -0.82
CA GLU A 109 -10.93 -10.49 -0.26
C GLU A 109 -11.43 -11.47 -1.33
N THR A 110 -11.76 -10.96 -2.52
CA THR A 110 -12.21 -11.80 -3.63
C THR A 110 -11.07 -12.54 -4.35
N SER A 111 -9.81 -12.22 -4.05
CA SER A 111 -8.63 -12.87 -4.63
C SER A 111 -8.29 -14.16 -3.88
N THR A 112 -8.05 -15.24 -4.62
CA THR A 112 -7.60 -16.53 -4.05
C THR A 112 -6.19 -16.48 -3.46
N ASP A 113 -5.40 -15.47 -3.81
CA ASP A 113 -4.03 -15.29 -3.34
C ASP A 113 -3.90 -14.29 -2.17
N LEU A 114 -5.01 -13.99 -1.49
CA LEU A 114 -5.01 -13.14 -0.30
C LEU A 114 -4.56 -13.95 0.93
N GLU A 115 -3.51 -13.47 1.61
CA GLU A 115 -3.08 -13.94 2.91
C GLU A 115 -3.36 -12.86 3.97
N LEU A 116 -4.07 -13.21 5.04
CA LEU A 116 -4.22 -12.35 6.22
C LEU A 116 -3.03 -12.56 7.15
N LEU A 117 -2.16 -11.56 7.27
CA LEU A 117 -0.96 -11.63 8.12
C LEU A 117 -1.27 -11.33 9.58
N SER A 118 -1.95 -10.22 9.83
CA SER A 118 -2.18 -9.72 11.18
C SER A 118 -3.44 -8.87 11.27
N LYS A 119 -3.86 -8.58 12.50
CA LYS A 119 -5.03 -7.76 12.80
C LYS A 119 -4.67 -6.79 13.91
N GLY A 120 -5.19 -5.57 13.80
CA GLY A 120 -5.15 -4.61 14.90
C GLY A 120 -6.01 -5.07 16.08
N ASN A 121 -6.07 -4.25 17.12
CA ASN A 121 -6.97 -4.51 18.26
C ASN A 121 -8.42 -4.58 17.81
N GLU A 122 -9.19 -5.46 18.47
CA GLU A 122 -10.64 -5.54 18.28
C GLU A 122 -11.30 -4.23 18.72
N ILE A 123 -12.31 -3.78 17.96
CA ILE A 123 -13.07 -2.55 18.22
C ILE A 123 -14.56 -2.82 18.13
N PRO A 124 -15.40 -2.05 18.87
CA PRO A 124 -16.84 -2.30 18.90
C PRO A 124 -17.55 -1.98 17.58
N PHE A 125 -17.06 -0.99 16.80
CA PHE A 125 -17.68 -0.54 15.56
C PHE A 125 -16.63 0.00 14.56
N GLY A 126 -16.96 -0.06 13.27
CA GLY A 126 -16.07 0.38 12.18
C GLY A 126 -14.92 -0.60 11.89
N GLY A 127 -13.89 -0.12 11.18
CA GLY A 127 -12.70 -0.90 10.85
C GLY A 127 -12.95 -1.98 9.79
N VAL A 128 -12.27 -3.11 9.94
CA VAL A 128 -12.37 -4.29 9.05
C VAL A 128 -12.98 -5.46 9.81
N LYS A 129 -14.01 -6.07 9.25
CA LYS A 129 -14.66 -7.26 9.79
C LYS A 129 -13.96 -8.51 9.28
N VAL A 130 -13.35 -9.27 10.18
CA VAL A 130 -12.68 -10.54 9.89
C VAL A 130 -13.19 -11.60 10.84
N PHE A 131 -13.65 -12.75 10.30
CA PHE A 131 -14.20 -13.86 11.09
C PHE A 131 -15.27 -13.44 12.12
N GLY A 132 -16.14 -12.50 11.73
CA GLY A 132 -17.26 -12.04 12.57
C GLY A 132 -16.92 -10.95 13.59
N LYS A 133 -15.65 -10.53 13.71
CA LYS A 133 -15.19 -9.49 14.63
C LYS A 133 -14.63 -8.29 13.89
N ASN A 134 -14.75 -7.10 14.48
CA ASN A 134 -14.23 -5.86 13.90
C ASN A 134 -12.86 -5.53 14.48
N TYR A 135 -11.91 -5.18 13.62
CA TYR A 135 -10.54 -4.84 14.00
C TYR A 135 -10.16 -3.47 13.46
N LYS A 136 -9.27 -2.76 14.18
CA LYS A 136 -8.74 -1.44 13.73
C LYS A 136 -8.14 -1.46 12.33
N TYR A 137 -7.54 -2.59 11.98
CA TYR A 137 -7.05 -2.87 10.64
C TYR A 137 -6.93 -4.38 10.43
N ALA A 138 -6.89 -4.78 9.17
CA ALA A 138 -6.42 -6.09 8.73
C ALA A 138 -5.19 -5.89 7.86
N GLN A 139 -4.06 -6.48 8.24
CA GLN A 139 -2.86 -6.48 7.41
C GLN A 139 -2.90 -7.70 6.50
N ILE A 140 -2.80 -7.46 5.21
CA ILE A 140 -2.92 -8.48 4.20
C ILE A 140 -1.71 -8.49 3.28
N ARG A 141 -1.38 -9.65 2.75
CA ARG A 141 -0.41 -9.87 1.68
C ARG A 141 -1.15 -10.41 0.46
N ILE A 142 -0.87 -9.84 -0.71
CA ILE A 142 -1.45 -10.26 -1.99
C ILE A 142 -0.35 -10.30 -3.04
N LYS A 143 -0.35 -11.32 -3.90
CA LYS A 143 0.59 -11.38 -5.03
C LYS A 143 0.39 -10.21 -5.98
N SER A 144 1.49 -9.61 -6.41
CA SER A 144 1.49 -8.50 -7.38
C SER A 144 0.82 -8.92 -8.69
N GLU A 145 1.07 -10.13 -9.18
CA GLU A 145 0.46 -10.67 -10.39
C GLU A 145 -1.07 -10.80 -10.27
N SER A 146 -1.57 -11.19 -9.10
CA SER A 146 -3.01 -11.30 -8.85
C SER A 146 -3.66 -9.91 -8.85
N ILE A 147 -2.98 -8.87 -8.36
CA ILE A 147 -3.44 -7.48 -8.45
C ILE A 147 -3.45 -7.01 -9.91
N LEU A 148 -2.34 -7.16 -10.62
CA LEU A 148 -2.17 -6.66 -12.00
C LEU A 148 -3.08 -7.37 -13.01
N SER A 149 -3.50 -8.60 -12.71
CA SER A 149 -4.43 -9.38 -13.55
C SER A 149 -5.90 -9.06 -13.31
N LEU A 150 -6.26 -8.28 -12.27
CA LEU A 150 -7.65 -7.85 -12.07
C LEU A 150 -8.14 -7.07 -13.29
N LYS A 151 -9.28 -7.47 -13.84
CA LYS A 151 -9.85 -6.92 -15.09
C LYS A 151 -9.95 -5.39 -15.08
N VAL A 152 -10.27 -4.80 -13.93
CA VAL A 152 -10.37 -3.33 -13.78
C VAL A 152 -8.99 -2.69 -13.88
N ILE A 153 -7.97 -3.31 -13.29
CA ILE A 153 -6.59 -2.81 -13.26
C ILE A 153 -5.93 -2.97 -14.62
N SER A 154 -6.04 -4.13 -15.26
CA SER A 154 -5.38 -4.41 -16.54
C SER A 154 -5.80 -3.45 -17.66
N ASN A 155 -7.03 -2.94 -17.64
CA ASN A 155 -7.50 -1.92 -18.57
C ASN A 155 -6.92 -0.51 -18.31
N ILE A 156 -6.46 -0.24 -17.09
CA ILE A 156 -5.91 1.06 -16.67
C ILE A 156 -4.39 1.12 -16.91
N LEU A 157 -3.68 -0.01 -16.76
CA LEU A 157 -2.21 -0.08 -16.83
C LEU A 157 -1.58 0.66 -18.02
N PRO A 158 -2.06 0.53 -19.28
CA PRO A 158 -1.43 1.19 -20.43
C PRO A 158 -1.43 2.73 -20.35
N PHE A 159 -2.31 3.30 -19.53
CA PHE A 159 -2.54 4.74 -19.45
C PHE A 159 -2.15 5.33 -18.07
N ILE A 160 -1.55 4.51 -17.20
CA ILE A 160 -1.32 4.84 -15.79
C ILE A 160 -0.53 6.14 -15.60
N GLN A 161 0.55 6.32 -16.34
CA GLN A 161 1.39 7.52 -16.31
C GLN A 161 0.61 8.77 -16.75
N GLY A 162 -0.23 8.63 -17.77
CA GLY A 162 -1.09 9.72 -18.24
C GLY A 162 -2.13 10.13 -17.19
N TYR A 163 -2.72 9.16 -16.49
CA TYR A 163 -3.67 9.43 -15.40
C TYR A 163 -3.00 10.09 -14.21
N ILE A 164 -1.81 9.62 -13.79
CA ILE A 164 -1.03 10.24 -12.72
C ILE A 164 -0.73 11.70 -13.07
N GLN A 165 -0.19 11.96 -14.27
CA GLN A 165 0.14 13.32 -14.71
C GLN A 165 -1.09 14.24 -14.75
N LYS A 166 -2.27 13.71 -15.09
CA LYS A 166 -3.51 14.49 -15.09
C LYS A 166 -3.91 14.87 -13.66
N LEU A 167 -3.89 13.91 -12.73
CA LEU A 167 -4.27 14.14 -11.33
C LEU A 167 -3.31 15.06 -10.57
N LEU A 168 -2.05 15.15 -11.00
CA LEU A 168 -1.05 16.03 -10.37
C LEU A 168 -1.04 17.46 -10.95
N LYS A 169 -1.71 17.69 -12.08
CA LYS A 169 -1.82 19.01 -12.72
C LYS A 169 -3.10 19.76 -12.33
N ASP A 170 -4.09 19.04 -11.82
CA ASP A 170 -5.34 19.56 -11.25
C ASP A 170 -5.12 19.96 -9.77
#